data_AF-A0A5J9VU70-F1
#
_entry.id   AF-A0A5J9VU70-F1
#
_cell.length_a   1.000
_cell.length_b   1.000
_cell.length_c   1.000
_cell.angle_alpha   90.00
_cell.angle_beta   90.00
_cell.angle_gamma   90.00
#
_symmetry.space_group_name_H-M   'P 1'
#
loop_
_entity.id
_entity.type
_entity.pdbx_description
1 polymer ?
#
loop_
_entity_poly.entity_id
_entity_poly.type
_entity_poly.pdbx_seq_one_letter_code
_entity_poly.pdbx_strand_id
1 'polypeptide(L)'
;MSTSTTSSVLPGASRACDAGYGCAYDYHYTVGYTAGYLAADTLALGGASIVPRRRVQPFGCSTVNGGPMDGASGILGLGRGALSLVSQLGVGRFSYCLRSDANAGASPILFGSVANVTGATVQSTPLVRNPVTQHAPYYYVNLTGVTVGGTDLPVTSDTFGFTATGAGGLIVDSGTTFTNLAEAGYAMVRQAFLSQTANLTRVSGTPFKFDLCFAAGRFRWLFIL
;
A
#
# COMPACT_ATOMS: atom_id res chain seq x y z
N MET A 1 15.00 17.52 -32.75
CA MET A 1 14.47 17.95 -31.44
C MET A 1 13.57 16.85 -30.89
N SER A 2 14.16 15.95 -30.11
CA SER A 2 13.49 14.81 -29.48
C SER A 2 12.81 15.27 -28.21
N THR A 3 11.48 15.37 -28.23
CA THR A 3 10.66 15.54 -27.03
C THR A 3 10.88 14.34 -26.11
N SER A 4 11.48 14.57 -24.94
CA SER A 4 11.73 13.53 -23.95
C SER A 4 10.42 12.86 -23.53
N THR A 5 10.28 11.57 -23.86
CA THR A 5 9.16 10.69 -23.53
C THR A 5 8.91 10.55 -22.02
N THR A 6 9.80 11.07 -21.17
CA THR A 6 9.66 11.06 -19.71
C THR A 6 8.64 12.07 -19.19
N SER A 7 8.37 13.15 -19.92
CA SER A 7 7.48 14.24 -19.47
C SER A 7 5.98 13.89 -19.53
N SER A 8 5.59 13.00 -20.45
CA SER A 8 4.18 12.61 -20.64
C SER A 8 3.64 11.67 -19.55
N VAL A 9 4.51 11.07 -18.74
CA VAL A 9 4.15 10.05 -17.74
C VAL A 9 3.82 10.66 -16.37
N LEU A 10 4.16 11.93 -16.15
CA LEU A 10 3.85 12.64 -14.90
C LEU A 10 2.40 13.16 -14.88
N PRO A 11 1.66 13.00 -13.76
CA PRO A 11 0.40 13.71 -13.52
C PRO A 11 0.58 15.23 -13.63
N GLY A 12 -0.43 15.94 -14.12
CA GLY A 12 -0.32 17.37 -14.48
C GLY A 12 0.11 18.32 -13.36
N ALA A 13 -0.08 17.93 -12.09
CA ALA A 13 0.31 18.73 -10.92
C ALA A 13 1.80 18.65 -10.55
N SER A 14 2.57 17.74 -11.17
CA SER A 14 4.00 17.53 -10.87
C SER A 14 4.92 17.89 -12.05
N ARG A 15 4.41 18.61 -13.06
CA ARG A 15 5.15 18.91 -14.30
C ARG A 15 5.91 20.23 -14.20
N ALA A 16 7.03 20.24 -13.49
CA ALA A 16 8.10 21.20 -13.77
C ALA A 16 9.18 20.48 -14.59
N CYS A 17 8.88 20.25 -15.87
CA CYS A 17 9.86 19.75 -16.84
C CYS A 17 10.48 20.96 -17.53
N ASP A 18 11.69 21.34 -17.12
CA ASP A 18 12.47 22.37 -17.80
C ASP A 18 13.42 21.71 -18.82
N ALA A 19 13.60 22.35 -19.97
CA ALA A 19 14.52 21.91 -21.00
C ALA A 19 15.99 21.80 -20.51
N GLY A 20 16.35 22.49 -19.41
CA GLY A 20 17.68 22.44 -18.79
C GLY A 20 17.83 21.55 -17.55
N TYR A 21 16.75 21.26 -16.82
CA TYR A 21 16.82 20.65 -15.48
C TYR A 21 16.09 19.29 -15.34
N GLY A 22 15.55 18.75 -16.43
CA GLY A 22 14.78 17.51 -16.41
C GLY A 22 13.38 17.71 -15.80
N CYS A 23 12.70 16.61 -15.51
CA CYS A 23 11.36 16.64 -14.93
C CYS A 23 11.44 16.45 -13.41
N ALA A 24 11.08 17.48 -12.66
CA ALA A 24 10.96 17.37 -11.21
C ALA A 24 9.76 16.49 -10.82
N TYR A 25 9.82 15.87 -9.64
CA TYR A 25 8.67 15.22 -9.02
C TYR A 25 8.60 15.59 -7.54
N ASP A 26 7.39 15.51 -7.01
CA ASP A 26 7.08 15.65 -5.60
C ASP A 26 6.01 14.60 -5.27
N TYR A 27 6.25 13.80 -4.23
CA TYR A 27 5.39 12.71 -3.82
C TYR A 27 5.27 12.64 -2.30
N HIS A 28 4.03 12.55 -1.84
CA HIS A 28 3.69 12.34 -0.44
C HIS A 28 2.98 11.01 -0.27
N TYR A 29 3.36 10.29 0.78
CA TYR A 29 2.72 9.05 1.17
C TYR A 29 2.68 8.93 2.68
N THR A 30 1.48 8.93 3.26
CA THR A 30 1.30 9.01 4.73
C THR A 30 2.15 10.15 5.33
N VAL A 31 3.00 9.85 6.30
CA VAL A 31 3.95 10.78 6.93
C VAL A 31 5.28 10.94 6.14
N GLY A 32 5.47 10.15 5.09
CA GLY A 32 6.66 10.17 4.25
C GLY A 32 6.51 11.11 3.05
N TYR A 33 7.64 11.62 2.59
CA TYR A 33 7.71 12.47 1.39
C TYR A 33 9.03 12.28 0.65
N THR A 34 9.00 12.52 -0.65
CA THR A 34 10.18 12.52 -1.50
C THR A 34 9.99 13.49 -2.67
N ALA A 35 11.01 14.28 -2.94
CA ALA A 35 11.08 15.18 -4.08
C ALA A 35 12.46 15.09 -4.73
N GLY A 36 12.50 15.35 -6.03
CA GLY A 36 13.72 15.25 -6.82
C GLY A 36 13.43 15.30 -8.30
N TYR A 37 14.21 14.57 -9.10
CA TYR A 37 14.10 14.58 -10.55
C TYR A 37 13.90 13.17 -11.10
N LEU A 38 13.18 13.06 -12.21
CA LEU A 38 13.09 11.81 -12.94
C LEU A 38 14.44 11.46 -13.56
N ALA A 39 14.96 10.31 -13.20
CA ALA A 39 16.11 9.67 -13.80
C ALA A 39 15.67 8.39 -14.51
N ALA A 40 16.61 7.80 -15.24
CA ALA A 40 16.30 6.78 -16.22
C ALA A 40 17.48 5.80 -16.28
N ASP A 41 17.25 4.54 -15.89
CA ASP A 41 18.30 3.52 -15.85
C ASP A 41 17.71 2.12 -16.09
N THR A 42 18.56 1.10 -16.00
CA THR A 42 18.22 -0.31 -16.21
C THR A 42 17.85 -0.95 -14.88
N LEU A 43 16.61 -1.41 -14.78
CA LEU A 43 16.15 -2.21 -13.65
C LEU A 43 16.34 -3.71 -13.94
N ALA A 44 16.98 -4.42 -13.02
CA ALA A 44 17.09 -5.87 -13.03
C ALA A 44 16.23 -6.49 -11.92
N LEU A 45 15.30 -7.38 -12.29
CA LEU A 45 14.41 -8.09 -11.35
C LEU A 45 14.60 -9.60 -11.47
N GLY A 46 14.91 -10.27 -10.36
CA GLY A 46 15.15 -11.71 -10.31
C GLY A 46 16.40 -12.17 -11.07
N GLY A 47 16.58 -13.48 -11.18
CA GLY A 47 17.68 -14.07 -11.95
C GLY A 47 17.50 -13.86 -13.44
N ALA A 48 18.15 -12.82 -13.99
CA ALA A 48 18.51 -12.50 -15.38
C ALA A 48 17.49 -12.68 -16.55
N SER A 49 16.38 -13.41 -16.42
CA SER A 49 15.63 -13.97 -17.57
C SER A 49 14.11 -13.75 -17.54
N ILE A 50 13.55 -13.10 -16.52
CA ILE A 50 12.08 -12.99 -16.37
C ILE A 50 11.53 -11.65 -16.88
N VAL A 51 12.32 -10.58 -16.83
CA VAL A 51 11.96 -9.31 -17.43
C VAL A 51 12.96 -9.04 -18.56
N PRO A 52 12.51 -8.85 -19.82
CA PRO A 52 13.42 -8.43 -20.89
C PRO A 52 14.20 -7.22 -20.37
N ARG A 53 15.50 -7.12 -20.64
CA ARG A 53 16.31 -5.92 -20.35
C ARG A 53 15.70 -4.71 -21.06
N ARG A 54 14.61 -4.17 -20.51
CA ARG A 54 13.92 -3.00 -21.00
C ARG A 54 14.74 -1.84 -20.46
N ARG A 55 15.52 -1.26 -21.35
CA ARG A 55 16.30 -0.07 -21.07
C ARG A 55 15.32 1.06 -20.74
N VAL A 56 15.67 1.79 -19.67
CA VAL A 56 15.13 3.08 -19.28
C VAL A 56 13.71 3.02 -18.68
N GLN A 57 13.62 2.56 -17.44
CA GLN A 57 12.44 2.84 -16.61
C GLN A 57 12.61 4.21 -15.95
N PRO A 58 11.72 5.20 -16.19
CA PRO A 58 11.74 6.43 -15.42
C PRO A 58 11.48 6.14 -13.93
N PHE A 59 12.40 6.55 -13.07
CA PHE A 59 12.24 6.49 -11.62
C PHE A 59 12.64 7.82 -10.99
N GLY A 60 12.19 8.06 -9.75
CA GLY A 60 12.55 9.26 -9.00
C GLY A 60 13.95 9.15 -8.41
N CYS A 61 14.84 10.08 -8.77
CA CYS A 61 16.08 10.32 -8.06
C CYS A 61 15.83 11.38 -6.99
N SER A 62 15.65 10.92 -5.75
CA SER A 62 15.32 11.75 -4.60
C SER A 62 16.49 12.63 -4.20
N THR A 63 16.27 13.93 -4.08
CA THR A 63 17.23 14.89 -3.50
C THR A 63 16.79 15.35 -2.12
N VAL A 64 15.49 15.24 -1.83
CA VAL A 64 14.89 15.55 -0.53
C VAL A 64 13.91 14.44 -0.19
N ASN A 65 14.06 13.82 0.97
CA ASN A 65 13.11 12.82 1.46
C ASN A 65 13.06 12.78 2.98
N GLY A 66 11.94 12.31 3.51
CA GLY A 66 11.73 12.09 4.93
C GLY A 66 10.68 11.02 5.20
N GLY A 67 10.67 10.51 6.43
CA GLY A 67 9.81 9.41 6.86
C GLY A 67 10.60 8.12 7.15
N PRO A 68 9.96 7.13 7.77
CA PRO A 68 10.59 5.85 8.10
C PRO A 68 10.86 5.04 6.83
N MET A 69 12.11 4.64 6.63
CA MET A 69 12.56 3.79 5.50
C MET A 69 13.22 2.49 5.97
N ASP A 70 13.39 2.29 7.28
CA ASP A 70 13.98 1.09 7.90
C ASP A 70 15.28 0.60 7.23
N GLY A 71 16.14 1.54 6.84
CA GLY A 71 17.42 1.27 6.17
C GLY A 71 17.34 1.01 4.66
N ALA A 72 16.16 1.09 4.05
CA ALA A 72 15.98 0.99 2.61
C ALA A 72 16.57 2.21 1.88
N SER A 73 17.12 1.98 0.68
CA SER A 73 17.65 3.04 -0.20
C SER A 73 16.59 3.70 -1.08
N GLY A 74 15.33 3.26 -1.02
CA GLY A 74 14.24 3.80 -1.82
C GLY A 74 12.95 3.00 -1.72
N ILE A 75 11.94 3.43 -2.48
CA ILE A 75 10.60 2.83 -2.50
C ILE A 75 10.30 2.29 -3.90
N LEU A 76 9.77 1.07 -3.96
CA LEU A 76 9.24 0.48 -5.19
C LEU A 76 7.73 0.71 -5.29
N GLY A 77 7.31 1.64 -6.16
CA GLY A 77 5.90 1.96 -6.37
C GLY A 77 5.14 0.85 -7.12
N LEU A 78 4.22 0.18 -6.44
CA LEU A 78 3.37 -0.88 -7.01
C LEU A 78 1.96 -0.39 -7.39
N GLY A 79 1.67 0.91 -7.26
CA GLY A 79 0.35 1.46 -7.51
C GLY A 79 -0.16 1.34 -8.96
N ARG A 80 -1.33 1.93 -9.23
CA ARG A 80 -2.00 1.92 -10.53
C ARG A 80 -1.68 3.14 -11.41
N GLY A 81 -0.70 3.94 -10.99
CA GLY A 81 -0.23 5.11 -11.74
C GLY A 81 0.69 4.73 -12.90
N ALA A 82 0.86 5.63 -13.86
CA ALA A 82 1.66 5.38 -15.07
C ALA A 82 3.15 5.17 -14.78
N LEU A 83 3.67 5.76 -13.70
CA LEU A 83 5.05 5.57 -13.23
C LEU A 83 5.24 4.37 -12.30
N SER A 84 4.22 3.58 -12.00
CA SER A 84 4.42 2.38 -11.16
C SER A 84 5.19 1.29 -11.90
N LEU A 85 5.91 0.44 -11.16
CA LEU A 85 6.63 -0.67 -11.77
C LEU A 85 5.68 -1.58 -12.57
N VAL A 86 4.48 -1.81 -12.06
CA VAL A 86 3.45 -2.64 -12.71
C VAL A 86 3.12 -2.11 -14.11
N SER A 87 2.89 -0.79 -14.22
CA SER A 87 2.63 -0.10 -15.50
C SER A 87 3.85 -0.10 -16.42
N GLN A 88 5.04 0.18 -15.88
CA GLN A 88 6.28 0.26 -16.66
C GLN A 88 6.73 -1.10 -17.22
N LEU A 89 6.46 -2.20 -16.51
CA LEU A 89 6.67 -3.56 -17.00
C LEU A 89 5.62 -3.98 -18.05
N GLY A 90 4.52 -3.22 -18.17
CA GLY A 90 3.38 -3.60 -19.02
C GLY A 90 2.67 -4.86 -18.53
N VAL A 91 2.74 -5.15 -17.22
CA VAL A 91 2.10 -6.34 -16.63
C VAL A 91 0.78 -5.95 -16.01
N GLY A 92 -0.28 -6.73 -16.28
CA GLY A 92 -1.61 -6.46 -15.73
C GLY A 92 -1.83 -6.99 -14.31
N ARG A 93 -0.82 -7.61 -13.68
CA ARG A 93 -0.94 -8.26 -12.38
C ARG A 93 0.41 -8.46 -11.70
N PHE A 94 0.37 -8.55 -10.38
CA PHE A 94 1.46 -8.95 -9.50
C PHE A 94 0.88 -9.64 -8.26
N SER A 95 1.70 -10.38 -7.53
CA SER A 95 1.31 -11.03 -6.27
C SER A 95 2.50 -11.13 -5.32
N TYR A 96 2.22 -11.13 -4.02
CA TYR A 96 3.22 -11.23 -2.97
C TYR A 96 2.65 -12.01 -1.77
N CYS A 97 3.52 -12.58 -0.95
CA CYS A 97 3.14 -13.31 0.27
C CYS A 97 4.00 -12.84 1.45
N LEU A 98 3.68 -11.68 2.03
CA LEU A 98 4.45 -11.09 3.12
C LEU A 98 4.51 -12.03 4.32
N ARG A 99 5.69 -12.16 4.91
CA ARG A 99 5.94 -13.01 6.08
C ARG A 99 6.20 -12.14 7.30
N SER A 100 5.61 -12.51 8.42
CA SER A 100 5.64 -11.74 9.67
C SER A 100 6.85 -12.01 10.56
N ASP A 101 7.67 -13.01 10.23
CA ASP A 101 8.85 -13.39 11.01
C ASP A 101 10.13 -13.00 10.25
N ALA A 102 10.98 -12.21 10.88
CA ALA A 102 12.27 -11.81 10.33
C ALA A 102 13.18 -13.01 10.00
N ASN A 103 12.96 -14.16 10.66
CA ASN A 103 13.70 -15.40 10.43
C ASN A 103 13.06 -16.31 9.38
N ALA A 104 11.91 -15.92 8.83
CA ALA A 104 11.16 -16.76 7.92
C ALA A 104 11.89 -16.96 6.56
N GLY A 105 12.88 -16.13 6.25
CA GLY A 105 13.59 -16.11 4.98
C GLY A 105 12.87 -15.28 3.92
N ALA A 106 13.31 -15.39 2.66
CA ALA A 106 12.80 -14.56 1.57
C ALA A 106 11.31 -14.82 1.27
N SER A 107 10.57 -13.74 0.99
CA SER A 107 9.22 -13.76 0.42
C SER A 107 9.26 -13.20 -1.00
N PRO A 108 8.76 -13.92 -2.02
CA PRO A 108 8.78 -13.42 -3.39
C PRO A 108 7.68 -12.38 -3.63
N ILE A 109 7.99 -11.46 -4.54
CA ILE A 109 7.00 -10.71 -5.32
C ILE A 109 7.09 -11.20 -6.77
N LEU A 110 5.95 -11.54 -7.36
CA LEU A 110 5.83 -12.10 -8.70
C LEU A 110 5.09 -11.11 -9.60
N PHE A 111 5.50 -11.01 -10.86
CA PHE A 111 4.92 -10.09 -11.84
C PHE A 111 4.43 -10.82 -13.09
N GLY A 112 3.36 -10.33 -13.70
CA GLY A 112 2.86 -10.88 -14.96
C GLY A 112 2.25 -12.28 -14.82
N SER A 113 2.49 -13.15 -15.81
CA SER A 113 1.87 -14.48 -15.87
C SER A 113 2.19 -15.38 -14.67
N VAL A 114 3.41 -15.29 -14.13
CA VAL A 114 3.84 -16.06 -12.96
C VAL A 114 3.21 -15.59 -11.65
N ALA A 115 2.57 -14.43 -11.64
CA ALA A 115 1.87 -13.90 -10.46
C ALA A 115 0.48 -14.53 -10.25
N ASN A 116 0.08 -15.49 -11.09
CA ASN A 116 -1.24 -16.09 -11.03
C ASN A 116 -1.41 -16.94 -9.76
N VAL A 117 -2.36 -16.58 -8.91
CA VAL A 117 -2.71 -17.32 -7.70
C VAL A 117 -3.96 -18.15 -7.97
N THR A 118 -3.84 -19.47 -7.92
CA THR A 118 -4.93 -20.42 -8.19
C THR A 118 -5.03 -21.45 -7.07
N GLY A 119 -6.24 -21.86 -6.74
CA GLY A 119 -6.49 -22.87 -5.72
C GLY A 119 -7.94 -22.81 -5.23
N ALA A 120 -8.42 -23.91 -4.65
CA ALA A 120 -9.81 -24.00 -4.17
C ALA A 120 -10.15 -22.98 -3.07
N THR A 121 -9.13 -22.47 -2.36
CA THR A 121 -9.28 -21.50 -1.27
C THR A 121 -9.05 -20.04 -1.70
N VAL A 122 -8.73 -19.80 -2.98
CA VAL A 122 -8.48 -18.44 -3.48
C VAL A 122 -9.81 -17.70 -3.61
N GLN A 123 -9.91 -16.55 -2.96
CA GLN A 123 -11.05 -15.64 -3.08
C GLN A 123 -10.65 -14.41 -3.86
N SER A 124 -11.62 -13.78 -4.52
CA SER A 124 -11.41 -12.54 -5.26
C SER A 124 -12.50 -11.53 -4.94
N THR A 125 -12.13 -10.25 -4.93
CA THR A 125 -13.05 -9.13 -4.80
C THR A 125 -12.73 -8.10 -5.89
N PRO A 126 -13.74 -7.45 -6.49
CA PRO A 126 -13.50 -6.40 -7.48
C PRO A 126 -12.71 -5.24 -6.87
N LEU A 127 -11.74 -4.74 -7.63
CA LEU A 127 -11.14 -3.44 -7.35
C LEU A 127 -12.13 -2.33 -7.72
N VAL A 128 -12.37 -1.40 -6.81
CA VAL A 128 -13.22 -0.24 -7.06
C VAL A 128 -12.38 0.97 -7.46
N ARG A 129 -13.04 2.01 -7.99
CA ARG A 129 -12.40 3.28 -8.34
C ARG A 129 -12.95 4.37 -7.45
N ASN A 130 -12.09 5.31 -7.08
CA ASN A 130 -12.54 6.54 -6.46
C ASN A 130 -13.45 7.30 -7.46
N PRO A 131 -14.67 7.70 -7.07
CA PRO A 131 -15.64 8.30 -7.98
C PRO A 131 -15.23 9.70 -8.46
N VAL A 132 -14.40 10.41 -7.69
CA VAL A 132 -13.93 11.76 -8.01
C VAL A 132 -12.52 11.72 -8.60
N THR A 133 -11.61 10.95 -7.99
CA THR A 133 -10.21 10.85 -8.44
C THR A 133 -10.01 9.56 -9.24
N GLN A 134 -10.52 9.52 -10.47
CA GLN A 134 -10.54 8.30 -11.31
C GLN A 134 -9.16 7.69 -11.62
N HIS A 135 -8.10 8.49 -11.48
CA HIS A 135 -6.70 8.09 -11.68
C HIS A 135 -5.92 7.93 -10.37
N ALA A 136 -6.60 7.81 -9.23
CA ALA A 136 -5.94 7.53 -7.95
C ALA A 136 -5.08 6.24 -8.07
N PRO A 137 -3.80 6.26 -7.62
CA PRO A 137 -2.87 5.14 -7.81
C PRO A 137 -3.15 3.97 -6.86
N TYR A 138 -4.21 3.99 -6.06
CA TYR A 138 -4.47 3.01 -5.02
C TYR A 138 -5.33 1.82 -5.47
N TYR A 139 -5.14 0.69 -4.78
CA TYR A 139 -5.96 -0.51 -4.93
C TYR A 139 -7.13 -0.46 -3.95
N TYR A 140 -8.22 0.20 -4.35
CA TYR A 140 -9.42 0.25 -3.53
C TYR A 140 -10.22 -1.05 -3.61
N VAL A 141 -10.78 -1.45 -2.47
CA VAL A 141 -11.69 -2.59 -2.34
C VAL A 141 -12.96 -2.14 -1.63
N ASN A 142 -14.07 -2.85 -1.86
CA ASN A 142 -15.33 -2.58 -1.19
C ASN A 142 -15.46 -3.45 0.07
N LEU A 143 -15.40 -2.84 1.26
CA LEU A 143 -15.61 -3.53 2.53
C LEU A 143 -17.08 -3.37 2.96
N THR A 144 -17.83 -4.47 2.93
CA THR A 144 -19.28 -4.46 3.18
C THR A 144 -19.67 -4.90 4.58
N GLY A 145 -18.75 -5.46 5.35
CA GLY A 145 -19.04 -6.10 6.62
C GLY A 145 -17.76 -6.25 7.45
N VAL A 146 -17.90 -6.20 8.77
CA VAL A 146 -16.83 -6.52 9.71
C VAL A 146 -17.42 -7.36 10.82
N THR A 147 -16.82 -8.51 11.09
CA THR A 147 -17.22 -9.40 12.16
C THR A 147 -16.07 -9.54 13.15
N VAL A 148 -16.34 -9.32 14.44
CA VAL A 148 -15.37 -9.51 15.52
C VAL A 148 -15.81 -10.72 16.33
N GLY A 149 -15.02 -11.80 16.30
CA GLY A 149 -15.43 -13.08 16.89
C GLY A 149 -16.70 -13.60 16.24
N GLY A 150 -17.80 -13.63 16.99
CA GLY A 150 -19.15 -13.98 16.48
C GLY A 150 -20.09 -12.79 16.30
N THR A 151 -19.64 -11.55 16.53
CA THR A 151 -20.47 -10.35 16.46
C THR A 151 -20.29 -9.65 15.13
N ASP A 152 -21.35 -9.62 14.31
CA ASP A 152 -21.38 -8.81 13.10
C ASP A 152 -21.63 -7.35 13.46
N LEU A 153 -20.79 -6.45 12.95
CA LEU A 153 -20.85 -5.03 13.28
C LEU A 153 -21.81 -4.30 12.34
N PRO A 154 -22.54 -3.28 12.81
CA PRO A 154 -23.50 -2.52 12.00
C PRO A 154 -22.79 -1.52 11.07
N VAL A 155 -21.84 -1.99 10.27
CA VAL A 155 -21.14 -1.18 9.28
C VAL A 155 -22.06 -0.89 8.09
N THR A 156 -22.04 0.34 7.62
CA THR A 156 -22.81 0.79 6.45
C THR A 156 -21.88 1.09 5.29
N SER A 157 -22.44 1.33 4.10
CA SER A 157 -21.67 1.82 2.93
C SER A 157 -20.85 3.06 3.25
N ASP A 158 -21.32 3.89 4.18
CA ASP A 158 -20.71 5.18 4.50
C ASP A 158 -19.59 5.04 5.54
N THR A 159 -19.49 3.89 6.22
CA THR A 159 -18.48 3.67 7.26
C THR A 159 -17.07 3.62 6.67
N PHE A 160 -16.91 2.94 5.54
CA PHE A 160 -15.62 2.77 4.84
C PHE A 160 -15.68 3.18 3.36
N GLY A 161 -16.84 3.62 2.87
CA GLY A 161 -17.01 4.03 1.49
C GLY A 161 -16.45 5.41 1.18
N PHE A 162 -16.67 5.83 -0.06
CA PHE A 162 -16.31 7.17 -0.50
C PHE A 162 -17.37 8.19 -0.09
N THR A 163 -16.94 9.35 0.37
CA THR A 163 -17.82 10.51 0.50
C THR A 163 -18.17 11.09 -0.88
N ALA A 164 -19.13 12.01 -0.94
CA ALA A 164 -19.46 12.74 -2.16
C ALA A 164 -18.27 13.50 -2.78
N THR A 165 -17.27 13.86 -1.97
CA THR A 165 -16.03 14.52 -2.43
C THR A 165 -14.93 13.52 -2.82
N GLY A 166 -15.21 12.21 -2.75
CA GLY A 166 -14.24 11.16 -3.04
C GLY A 166 -13.23 10.92 -1.90
N ALA A 167 -13.43 11.51 -0.72
CA ALA A 167 -12.64 11.17 0.46
C ALA A 167 -13.04 9.78 0.99
N GLY A 168 -12.18 9.14 1.77
CA GLY A 168 -12.44 7.79 2.30
C GLY A 168 -12.15 6.68 1.29
N GLY A 169 -12.95 5.61 1.36
CA GLY A 169 -12.64 4.33 0.71
C GLY A 169 -11.66 3.49 1.53
N LEU A 170 -11.59 2.19 1.20
CA LEU A 170 -10.62 1.26 1.77
C LEU A 170 -9.59 0.86 0.72
N ILE A 171 -8.31 0.94 1.07
CA ILE A 171 -7.19 0.54 0.21
C ILE A 171 -6.48 -0.68 0.77
N VAL A 172 -5.91 -1.49 -0.13
CA VAL A 172 -4.89 -2.47 0.23
C VAL A 172 -3.52 -1.78 0.21
N ASP A 173 -2.85 -1.76 1.36
CA ASP A 173 -1.63 -1.00 1.58
C ASP A 173 -0.52 -1.90 2.15
N SER A 174 0.57 -2.07 1.40
CA SER A 174 1.76 -2.80 1.83
C SER A 174 2.81 -1.92 2.54
N GLY A 175 2.62 -0.61 2.54
CA GLY A 175 3.51 0.39 3.13
C GLY A 175 3.13 0.81 4.55
N THR A 176 1.99 0.35 5.08
CA THR A 176 1.60 0.56 6.48
C THR A 176 1.68 -0.73 7.29
N THR A 177 2.31 -0.67 8.46
CA THR A 177 2.49 -1.83 9.35
C THR A 177 1.17 -2.32 9.96
N PHE A 178 0.24 -1.41 10.25
CA PHE A 178 -1.03 -1.70 10.92
C PHE A 178 -2.21 -1.26 10.07
N THR A 179 -3.33 -1.97 10.21
CA THR A 179 -4.60 -1.58 9.59
C THR A 179 -5.09 -0.29 10.21
N ASN A 180 -5.35 0.73 9.37
CA ASN A 180 -5.97 1.97 9.79
C ASN A 180 -7.45 1.95 9.41
N LEU A 181 -8.33 2.17 10.38
CA LEU A 181 -9.78 2.24 10.17
C LEU A 181 -10.26 3.68 10.34
N ALA A 182 -11.28 4.06 9.57
CA ALA A 182 -12.02 5.30 9.82
C ALA A 182 -12.54 5.29 11.26
N GLU A 183 -12.54 6.45 11.92
CA GLU A 183 -12.80 6.56 13.37
C GLU A 183 -14.09 5.85 13.82
N ALA A 184 -15.18 6.01 13.07
CA ALA A 184 -16.44 5.32 13.35
C ALA A 184 -16.31 3.79 13.27
N GLY A 185 -15.64 3.29 12.24
CA GLY A 185 -15.35 1.86 12.07
C GLY A 185 -14.44 1.32 13.18
N TYR A 186 -13.40 2.09 13.54
CA TYR A 186 -12.50 1.76 14.63
C TYR A 186 -13.24 1.66 15.97
N ALA A 187 -14.09 2.63 16.28
CA ALA A 187 -14.88 2.65 17.51
C ALA A 187 -15.77 1.40 17.65
N MET A 188 -16.42 0.98 16.57
CA MET A 188 -17.24 -0.24 16.54
C MET A 188 -16.40 -1.50 16.77
N VAL A 189 -15.28 -1.65 16.05
CA VAL A 189 -14.37 -2.80 16.22
C VAL A 189 -13.83 -2.86 17.64
N ARG A 190 -13.36 -1.72 18.15
CA ARG A 190 -12.83 -1.59 19.51
C ARG A 190 -13.87 -1.96 20.56
N GLN A 191 -15.10 -1.46 20.44
CA GLN A 191 -16.18 -1.77 21.38
C GLN A 191 -16.51 -3.27 21.39
N ALA A 192 -16.66 -3.87 20.20
CA ALA A 192 -16.95 -5.29 20.08
C ALA A 192 -15.80 -6.14 20.64
N PHE A 193 -14.56 -5.79 20.33
CA PHE A 193 -13.37 -6.48 20.86
C PHE A 193 -13.34 -6.41 22.40
N LEU A 194 -13.55 -5.21 22.96
CA LEU A 194 -13.61 -5.01 24.40
C LEU A 194 -14.68 -5.83 25.11
N SER A 195 -15.84 -6.00 24.47
CA SER A 195 -16.93 -6.82 25.03
C SER A 195 -16.57 -8.30 25.15
N GLN A 196 -15.67 -8.78 24.28
CA GLN A 196 -15.24 -10.18 24.22
C GLN A 196 -13.96 -10.44 25.02
N THR A 197 -13.24 -9.38 25.41
CA THR A 197 -11.98 -9.46 26.18
C THR A 197 -12.10 -8.88 27.58
N ALA A 198 -13.30 -8.88 28.18
CA ALA A 198 -13.54 -8.34 29.52
C ALA A 198 -12.68 -9.02 30.61
N ASN A 199 -12.29 -10.28 30.40
CA ASN A 199 -11.47 -11.07 31.33
C ASN A 199 -9.96 -10.85 31.17
N LEU A 200 -9.53 -10.06 30.19
CA LEU A 200 -8.11 -9.78 29.96
C LEU A 200 -7.68 -8.50 30.69
N THR A 201 -6.52 -8.56 31.35
CA THR A 201 -5.94 -7.39 32.03
C THR A 201 -5.45 -6.37 31.03
N ARG A 202 -6.00 -5.16 31.05
CA ARG A 202 -5.52 -4.06 30.19
C ARG A 202 -4.19 -3.49 30.69
N VAL A 203 -3.32 -3.13 29.77
CA VAL A 203 -2.03 -2.47 30.05
C VAL A 203 -1.90 -1.20 29.23
N SER A 204 -1.15 -0.22 29.73
CA SER A 204 -0.84 1.03 29.05
C SER A 204 0.64 1.09 28.65
N GLY A 205 0.98 1.94 27.68
CA GLY A 205 2.37 2.29 27.37
C GLY A 205 3.10 1.28 26.47
N THR A 206 2.64 1.12 25.23
CA THR A 206 3.33 0.30 24.23
C THR A 206 4.18 1.15 23.27
N PRO A 207 5.21 0.55 22.61
CA PRO A 207 6.07 1.26 21.67
C PRO A 207 5.32 1.97 20.53
N PHE A 208 4.16 1.41 20.14
CA PHE A 208 3.35 1.88 19.02
C PHE A 208 2.14 2.73 19.44
N LYS A 209 2.01 3.06 20.74
CA LYS A 209 0.93 3.91 21.29
C LYS A 209 -0.48 3.43 20.96
N PHE A 210 -0.70 2.13 20.87
CA PHE A 210 -2.05 1.57 20.78
C PHE A 210 -2.86 1.93 22.03
N ASP A 211 -4.12 2.32 21.83
CA ASP A 211 -5.06 2.66 22.89
C ASP A 211 -5.70 1.43 23.55
N LEU A 212 -5.55 0.25 22.94
CA LEU A 212 -6.00 -1.02 23.50
C LEU A 212 -4.88 -2.08 23.50
N CYS A 213 -4.41 -2.41 24.71
CA CYS A 213 -3.39 -3.44 24.92
C CYS A 213 -3.78 -4.33 26.12
N PHE A 214 -3.38 -5.60 26.07
CA PHE A 214 -3.65 -6.57 27.12
C PHE A 214 -2.37 -7.24 27.59
N ALA A 215 -2.28 -7.57 28.87
CA ALA A 215 -1.19 -8.37 29.39
C ALA A 215 -1.19 -9.73 28.72
N ALA A 216 -0.08 -10.08 28.05
CA ALA A 216 0.11 -11.44 27.59
C ALA A 216 0.15 -12.35 28.83
N GLY A 217 -0.85 -13.22 28.99
CA GLY A 217 -0.75 -14.33 29.94
C GLY A 217 0.44 -15.22 29.57
N ARG A 218 0.71 -16.25 30.38
CA ARG A 218 1.81 -17.21 30.17
C ARG A 218 1.69 -18.08 28.90
N PHE A 219 0.83 -17.69 27.95
CA PHE A 219 0.56 -18.40 26.71
C PHE A 219 0.99 -17.56 25.51
N ARG A 220 1.76 -18.20 24.63
CA ARG A 220 2.34 -17.69 23.39
C ARG A 220 1.34 -16.82 22.61
N TRP A 221 1.83 -15.63 22.25
CA TRP A 221 1.34 -14.67 21.26
C TRP A 221 0.14 -15.11 20.41
N LEU A 222 -0.97 -14.39 20.55
CA LEU A 222 -2.00 -14.26 19.53
C LEU A 222 -2.04 -12.78 19.11
N PHE A 223 -1.43 -12.45 17.97
CA PHE A 223 -1.69 -11.19 17.29
C PHE A 223 -3.03 -11.36 16.54
N ILE A 224 -3.99 -10.49 16.80
CA ILE A 224 -5.18 -10.31 15.97
C ILE A 224 -4.95 -8.99 15.21
N LEU A 225 -5.18 -9.05 13.89
CA LEU A 225 -4.88 -8.10 12.83
C LEU A 225 -5.24 -6.64 13.10
#